data_AF-A0A672U4G6-F1
#
_entry.id   AF-A0A672U4G6-F1
#
_cell.length_a   1.000
_cell.length_b   1.000
_cell.length_c   1.000
_cell.angle_alpha   90.00
_cell.angle_beta   90.00
_cell.angle_gamma   90.00
#
_symmetry.space_group_name_H-M   'P 1'
#
loop_
_entity.id
_entity.type
_entity.pdbx_description
1 polymer ?
#
loop_
_entity_poly.entity_id
_entity_poly.type
_entity_poly.pdbx_seq_one_letter_code
_entity_poly.pdbx_strand_id
1 'polypeptide(L)'
;MEEVDKILIHSLRQAGTAVPPEVQSVRDLTPELVVEAAVRCLRAVNPTLGAPLSPLLPPGISARFRLASDLAAACQELGFGGDVGYQTFLYSSEHDTRRLLLFLVEKLPRDESESGTEPPGRDLGGSPTCWGGLMGVLTSFMALFPREIGGSAPSHRRPHPGAVGDPLGEHVRPARRQLWSRPWPSWMLQSKAAVGRCGMPSSASPRWVPHGGEWGFWGGGLGYPDNVVPPPKAEAEVQQGRLALGGREDTLRLKAQAVELLPDAQSNMAKLQLVVEASSRRIVSLAGQWERHRGPLLAQYRHLRALRDSAQLESSRRLSEIRALHERSRSAADEARRKEELYKTLVAELEALPRDVSRAVYTQRILEIVGNIRKQKEEISKILVDTRALQKEINSLVGKLERTFSVTDELLFKDAKRDEVVRKAYKYLAALHENCAQLIRTIEDTGTIQREIRDLEEQVGVWGGLYGGGGNLGCLWGGLPSIGVSPMSIGVLIDLSCVPPSLCPP
;
A
#
# COMPACT_ATOMS: atom_id res chain seq x y z
N MET A 1 -13.79 -18.72 -2.42
CA MET A 1 -12.84 -18.02 -3.33
C MET A 1 -13.28 -18.12 -4.78
N GLU A 2 -13.70 -19.29 -5.27
CA GLU A 2 -14.15 -19.47 -6.67
C GLU A 2 -15.33 -18.58 -7.11
N GLU A 3 -16.28 -18.29 -6.22
CA GLU A 3 -17.41 -17.38 -6.54
C GLU A 3 -16.97 -15.94 -6.78
N VAL A 4 -15.97 -15.46 -6.02
CA VAL A 4 -15.40 -14.11 -6.19
C VAL A 4 -14.67 -14.00 -7.53
N ASP A 5 -13.95 -15.05 -7.92
CA ASP A 5 -13.23 -15.10 -9.20
C ASP A 5 -14.22 -15.06 -10.39
N LYS A 6 -15.36 -15.75 -10.29
CA LYS A 6 -16.42 -15.71 -11.31
C LYS A 6 -17.02 -14.31 -11.47
N ILE A 7 -17.30 -13.62 -10.36
CA ILE A 7 -17.79 -12.24 -10.37
C ILE A 7 -16.73 -11.30 -10.96
N LEU A 8 -15.48 -11.45 -10.55
CA LEU A 8 -14.36 -10.65 -11.03
C LEU A 8 -14.16 -10.80 -12.55
N ILE A 9 -14.14 -12.03 -13.06
CA ILE A 9 -14.01 -12.32 -14.49
C ILE A 9 -15.19 -11.74 -15.28
N HIS A 10 -16.41 -11.83 -14.72
CA HIS A 10 -17.59 -11.22 -15.35
C HIS A 10 -17.46 -9.69 -15.42
N SER A 11 -17.03 -9.03 -14.35
CA SER A 11 -16.79 -7.58 -14.34
C SER A 11 -15.65 -7.16 -15.28
N LEU A 12 -14.61 -7.97 -15.42
CA LEU A 12 -13.52 -7.73 -16.37
C LEU A 12 -14.02 -7.82 -17.83
N ARG A 13 -14.92 -8.76 -18.13
CA ARG A 13 -15.56 -8.85 -19.46
C ARG A 13 -16.43 -7.63 -19.75
N GLN A 14 -17.19 -7.16 -18.76
CA GLN A 14 -17.98 -5.92 -18.86
C GLN A 14 -17.09 -4.69 -19.07
N ALA A 15 -15.90 -4.66 -18.45
CA ALA A 15 -14.90 -3.60 -18.63
C ALA A 15 -14.18 -3.65 -20.00
N GLY A 16 -14.59 -4.54 -20.92
CA GLY A 16 -14.05 -4.63 -22.28
C GLY A 16 -12.74 -5.41 -22.39
N THR A 17 -12.40 -6.25 -21.41
CA THR A 17 -11.23 -7.14 -21.51
C THR A 17 -11.58 -8.41 -22.29
N ALA A 18 -10.73 -8.79 -23.24
CA ALA A 18 -10.92 -9.96 -24.11
C ALA A 18 -10.55 -11.27 -23.38
N VAL A 19 -11.23 -11.57 -22.27
CA VAL A 19 -11.02 -12.81 -21.51
C VAL A 19 -11.81 -13.96 -22.18
N PRO A 20 -11.16 -15.06 -22.59
CA PRO A 20 -11.83 -16.21 -23.20
C PRO A 20 -12.95 -16.79 -22.31
N PRO A 21 -14.01 -17.38 -22.90
CA PRO A 21 -15.13 -17.96 -22.15
C PRO A 21 -14.72 -19.13 -21.24
N GLU A 22 -13.60 -19.78 -21.53
CA GLU A 22 -13.05 -20.96 -20.84
C GLU A 22 -12.38 -20.63 -19.50
N VAL A 23 -11.96 -19.38 -19.29
CA VAL A 23 -11.30 -18.92 -18.06
C VAL A 23 -12.35 -18.65 -16.99
N GLN A 24 -12.35 -19.44 -15.91
CA GLN A 24 -13.32 -19.33 -14.79
C GLN A 24 -12.67 -19.00 -13.43
N SER A 25 -11.34 -19.09 -13.33
CA SER A 25 -10.59 -18.71 -12.12
C SER A 25 -9.43 -17.76 -12.44
N VAL A 26 -8.99 -17.00 -11.43
CA VAL A 26 -7.77 -16.18 -11.50
C VAL A 26 -6.52 -17.02 -11.80
N ARG A 27 -6.55 -18.33 -11.52
CA ARG A 27 -5.49 -19.29 -11.84
C ARG A 27 -5.22 -19.45 -13.32
N ASP A 28 -6.26 -19.31 -14.13
CA ASP A 28 -6.21 -19.57 -15.57
C ASP A 28 -5.83 -18.30 -16.37
N LEU A 29 -5.57 -17.18 -15.68
CA LEU A 29 -5.16 -15.92 -16.29
C LEU A 29 -3.68 -15.95 -16.65
N THR A 30 -3.40 -15.92 -17.94
CA THR A 30 -2.04 -15.72 -18.46
C THR A 30 -1.53 -14.31 -18.13
N PRO A 31 -0.22 -14.11 -17.99
CA PRO A 31 0.35 -12.79 -17.68
C PRO A 31 0.01 -11.74 -18.76
N GLU A 32 -0.18 -12.18 -20.01
CA GLU A 32 -0.67 -11.33 -21.10
C GLU A 32 -2.07 -10.78 -20.81
N LEU A 33 -3.00 -11.63 -20.37
CA LEU A 33 -4.37 -11.22 -20.02
C LEU A 33 -4.41 -10.33 -18.77
N VAL A 34 -3.55 -10.58 -17.79
CA VAL A 34 -3.46 -9.75 -16.56
C VAL A 34 -2.99 -8.33 -16.91
N VAL A 35 -1.96 -8.20 -17.73
CA VAL A 35 -1.44 -6.90 -18.20
C VAL A 35 -2.48 -6.18 -19.04
N GLU A 36 -3.12 -6.89 -19.96
CA GLU A 36 -4.17 -6.34 -20.81
C GLU A 36 -5.38 -5.85 -19.99
N ALA A 37 -5.80 -6.62 -18.99
CA ALA A 37 -6.88 -6.26 -18.08
C ALA A 37 -6.53 -5.03 -17.23
N ALA A 38 -5.32 -5.00 -16.65
CA ALA A 38 -4.88 -3.87 -15.85
C ALA A 38 -4.83 -2.58 -16.67
N VAL A 39 -4.26 -2.60 -17.88
CA VAL A 39 -4.19 -1.43 -18.76
C VAL A 39 -5.59 -0.92 -19.13
N ARG A 40 -6.54 -1.82 -19.43
CA ARG A 40 -7.91 -1.41 -19.76
C ARG A 40 -8.64 -0.81 -18.57
N CYS A 41 -8.53 -1.42 -17.38
CA CYS A 41 -9.10 -0.85 -16.17
C CYS A 41 -8.48 0.53 -15.87
N LEU A 42 -7.16 0.67 -15.97
CA LEU A 42 -6.47 1.95 -15.76
C LEU A 42 -6.97 3.04 -16.73
N ARG A 43 -7.19 2.71 -18.01
CA ARG A 43 -7.74 3.65 -18.99
C ARG A 43 -9.17 4.08 -18.69
N ALA A 44 -9.99 3.15 -18.19
CA ALA A 44 -11.37 3.43 -17.81
C ALA A 44 -11.48 4.28 -16.53
N VAL A 45 -10.57 4.08 -15.57
CA VAL A 45 -10.53 4.83 -14.31
C VAL A 45 -9.86 6.19 -14.46
N ASN A 46 -8.69 6.23 -15.12
CA ASN A 46 -7.95 7.45 -15.37
C ASN A 46 -7.23 7.40 -16.73
N PRO A 47 -7.81 8.04 -17.77
CA PRO A 47 -7.26 8.05 -19.11
C PRO A 47 -5.82 8.61 -19.18
N THR A 48 -5.45 9.52 -18.27
CA THR A 48 -4.11 10.13 -18.27
C THR A 48 -3.00 9.16 -17.88
N LEU A 49 -3.28 8.23 -16.96
CA LEU A 49 -2.34 7.20 -16.51
C LEU A 49 -2.34 5.97 -17.42
N GLY A 50 -3.48 5.66 -18.05
CA GLY A 50 -3.63 4.48 -18.91
C GLY A 50 -3.25 4.69 -20.39
N ALA A 51 -3.24 5.92 -20.91
CA ALA A 51 -2.90 6.23 -22.30
C ALA A 51 -1.45 5.88 -22.71
N PRO A 52 -0.39 6.10 -21.89
CA PRO A 52 0.99 5.77 -22.28
C PRO A 52 1.31 4.27 -22.24
N LEU A 53 0.45 3.45 -21.65
CA LEU A 53 0.71 2.03 -21.41
C LEU A 53 0.17 1.17 -22.56
N SER A 54 0.99 0.23 -23.04
CA SER A 54 0.59 -0.75 -24.05
C SER A 54 -0.24 -1.87 -23.41
N PRO A 55 -1.41 -2.24 -23.96
CA PRO A 55 -2.20 -3.39 -23.50
C PRO A 55 -1.57 -4.73 -23.92
N LEU A 56 -0.59 -4.70 -24.83
CA LEU A 56 0.10 -5.88 -25.34
C LEU A 56 1.47 -6.02 -24.68
N LEU A 57 1.78 -7.24 -24.22
CA LEU A 57 3.05 -7.58 -23.61
C LEU A 57 4.16 -7.71 -24.69
N PRO A 58 5.27 -6.95 -24.60
CA PRO A 58 6.35 -7.01 -25.58
C PRO A 58 7.06 -8.38 -25.61
N PRO A 59 7.66 -8.81 -26.74
CA PRO A 59 8.38 -10.09 -26.79
C PRO A 59 9.72 -10.09 -26.02
N GLY A 60 10.35 -8.92 -25.80
CA GLY A 60 11.64 -8.82 -25.13
C GLY A 60 11.53 -8.67 -23.60
N ILE A 61 12.31 -9.46 -22.85
CA ILE A 61 12.29 -9.52 -21.37
C ILE A 61 12.49 -8.14 -20.72
N SER A 62 13.48 -7.35 -21.16
CA SER A 62 13.72 -6.01 -20.60
C SER A 62 12.61 -5.00 -20.92
N ALA A 63 11.86 -5.20 -22.00
CA ALA A 63 10.69 -4.38 -22.33
C ALA A 63 9.47 -4.79 -21.48
N ARG A 64 9.30 -6.09 -21.22
CA ARG A 64 8.29 -6.61 -20.27
C ARG A 64 8.50 -6.05 -18.86
N PHE A 65 9.74 -6.03 -18.38
CA PHE A 65 10.07 -5.49 -17.06
C PHE A 65 9.71 -4.01 -16.93
N ARG A 66 10.05 -3.19 -17.92
CA ARG A 66 9.73 -1.76 -17.93
C ARG A 66 8.22 -1.52 -17.93
N LEU A 67 7.49 -2.16 -18.85
CA LEU A 67 6.03 -2.06 -18.91
C LEU A 67 5.37 -2.48 -17.59
N ALA A 68 5.79 -3.58 -17.00
CA ALA A 68 5.25 -4.06 -15.73
C ALA A 68 5.58 -3.14 -14.55
N SER A 69 6.74 -2.47 -14.57
CA SER A 69 7.13 -1.48 -13.56
C SER A 69 6.33 -0.18 -13.71
N ASP A 70 6.13 0.29 -14.94
CA ASP A 70 5.33 1.47 -15.24
C ASP A 70 3.85 1.25 -14.88
N LEU A 71 3.33 0.04 -15.13
CA LEU A 71 2.01 -0.41 -14.68
C LEU A 71 1.87 -0.42 -13.16
N ALA A 72 2.87 -0.95 -12.45
CA ALA A 72 2.88 -0.97 -11.00
C ALA A 72 2.87 0.45 -10.41
N ALA A 73 3.66 1.37 -10.96
CA ALA A 73 3.68 2.76 -10.56
C ALA A 73 2.31 3.45 -10.77
N ALA A 74 1.68 3.22 -11.93
CA ALA A 74 0.34 3.76 -12.21
C ALA A 74 -0.73 3.22 -11.22
N CYS A 75 -0.66 1.94 -10.85
CA CYS A 75 -1.55 1.37 -9.83
C CYS A 75 -1.30 1.95 -8.42
N GLN A 76 -0.05 2.24 -8.08
CA GLN A 76 0.29 2.90 -6.81
C GLN A 76 -0.19 4.36 -6.77
N GLU A 77 -0.08 5.10 -7.88
CA GLU A 77 -0.59 6.47 -7.99
C GLU A 77 -2.13 6.54 -7.87
N LEU A 78 -2.85 5.49 -8.27
CA LEU A 78 -4.28 5.35 -8.02
C LEU A 78 -4.65 5.05 -6.56
N GLY A 79 -3.66 4.83 -5.69
CA GLY A 79 -3.85 4.57 -4.27
C GLY A 79 -4.03 3.10 -3.91
N PHE A 80 -3.45 2.17 -4.68
CA PHE A 80 -3.41 0.77 -4.28
C PHE A 80 -2.58 0.60 -2.99
N GLY A 81 -3.22 0.15 -1.91
CA GLY A 81 -2.64 0.09 -0.57
C GLY A 81 -1.68 -1.08 -0.29
N GLY A 82 -1.14 -1.74 -1.32
CA GLY A 82 -0.22 -2.87 -1.17
C GLY A 82 1.02 -2.76 -2.06
N ASP A 83 2.03 -3.58 -1.79
CA ASP A 83 3.25 -3.63 -2.61
C ASP A 83 2.94 -4.27 -3.96
N VAL A 84 2.94 -3.46 -5.03
CA VAL A 84 2.79 -3.91 -6.42
C VAL A 84 4.10 -3.67 -7.13
N GLY A 85 4.61 -4.69 -7.79
CA GLY A 85 5.84 -4.63 -8.57
C GLY A 85 5.70 -5.36 -9.90
N TYR A 86 6.80 -5.40 -10.66
CA TYR A 86 6.83 -6.14 -11.93
C TYR A 86 6.53 -7.63 -11.74
N GLN A 87 6.82 -8.19 -10.56
CA GLN A 87 6.57 -9.58 -10.22
C GLN A 87 5.08 -9.92 -10.22
N THR A 88 4.23 -8.99 -9.80
CA THR A 88 2.77 -9.17 -9.74
C THR A 88 2.16 -9.41 -11.13
N PHE A 89 2.78 -8.85 -12.18
CA PHE A 89 2.32 -8.96 -13.56
C PHE A 89 3.04 -10.06 -14.36
N LEU A 90 4.34 -10.28 -14.12
CA LEU A 90 5.15 -11.24 -14.90
C LEU A 90 5.22 -12.64 -14.28
N TYR A 91 5.02 -12.74 -12.98
CA TYR A 91 5.09 -13.99 -12.21
C TYR A 91 3.83 -14.13 -11.35
N SER A 92 2.68 -13.89 -11.98
CA SER A 92 1.32 -13.82 -11.41
C SER A 92 1.12 -14.74 -10.21
N SER A 93 1.03 -14.15 -9.01
CA SER A 93 0.64 -14.87 -7.81
C SER A 93 -0.89 -14.77 -7.68
N GLU A 94 -1.58 -15.88 -7.41
CA GLU A 94 -3.04 -15.91 -7.37
C GLU A 94 -3.63 -14.89 -6.39
N HIS A 95 -2.96 -14.68 -5.26
CA HIS A 95 -3.39 -13.77 -4.22
C HIS A 95 -3.21 -12.30 -4.63
N ASP A 96 -2.06 -11.93 -5.21
CA ASP A 96 -1.76 -10.54 -5.50
C ASP A 96 -2.45 -10.09 -6.80
N THR A 97 -2.53 -10.97 -7.80
CA THR A 97 -3.31 -10.73 -9.03
C THR A 97 -4.78 -10.52 -8.71
N ARG A 98 -5.38 -11.33 -7.81
CA ARG A 98 -6.78 -11.17 -7.38
C ARG A 98 -7.01 -9.85 -6.66
N ARG A 99 -6.15 -9.48 -5.72
CA ARG A 99 -6.25 -8.23 -4.96
C ARG A 99 -6.13 -7.00 -5.87
N LEU A 100 -5.19 -7.04 -6.81
CA LEU A 100 -4.99 -5.99 -7.81
C LEU A 100 -6.23 -5.82 -8.69
N LEU A 101 -6.73 -6.91 -9.28
CA LEU A 101 -7.87 -6.87 -10.19
C LEU A 101 -9.16 -6.46 -9.46
N LEU A 102 -9.40 -6.93 -8.23
CA LEU A 102 -10.54 -6.47 -7.41
C LEU A 102 -10.49 -4.97 -7.17
N PHE A 103 -9.33 -4.43 -6.77
CA PHE A 103 -9.16 -2.98 -6.59
C PHE A 103 -9.44 -2.20 -7.88
N LEU A 104 -8.88 -2.65 -9.00
CA LEU A 104 -9.06 -1.98 -10.29
C LEU A 104 -10.52 -2.01 -10.74
N VAL A 105 -11.22 -3.13 -10.55
CA VAL A 105 -12.64 -3.27 -10.88
C VAL A 105 -13.54 -2.44 -9.97
N GLU A 106 -13.21 -2.32 -8.68
CA GLU A 106 -13.96 -1.48 -7.74
C GLU A 106 -13.93 0.01 -8.12
N LYS A 107 -12.88 0.45 -8.82
CA LYS A 107 -12.71 1.83 -9.27
C LYS A 107 -13.32 2.13 -10.64
N LEU A 108 -13.81 1.12 -11.36
CA LEU A 108 -14.45 1.33 -12.66
C LEU A 108 -15.74 2.16 -12.52
N PRO A 109 -16.02 3.10 -13.44
CA PRO A 109 -17.32 3.75 -13.51
C PRO A 109 -18.39 2.68 -13.80
N ARG A 110 -19.38 2.52 -12.90
CA ARG A 110 -20.50 1.61 -13.10
C ARG A 110 -21.61 2.33 -13.85
N ASP A 111 -22.03 1.79 -14.98
CA ASP A 111 -23.18 2.29 -15.73
C ASP A 111 -24.48 1.93 -15.01
N GLU A 112 -25.29 2.94 -14.65
CA GLU A 112 -26.70 2.74 -14.31
C GLU A 112 -27.46 2.40 -15.59
N SER A 113 -27.73 1.11 -15.83
CA SER A 113 -28.67 0.71 -16.89
C SER A 113 -29.44 -0.57 -16.55
N GLU A 114 -30.44 -0.45 -15.68
CA GLU A 114 -31.68 -1.23 -15.83
C GLU A 114 -32.89 -0.32 -15.56
N SER A 115 -33.47 0.19 -16.65
CA SER A 115 -34.79 0.80 -16.70
C SER A 115 -35.87 -0.28 -16.64
N GLY A 116 -36.54 -0.41 -15.49
CA GLY A 116 -37.80 -1.13 -15.34
C GLY A 116 -38.93 -0.16 -14.95
N THR A 117 -39.84 0.08 -15.88
CA THR A 117 -40.99 0.99 -15.79
C THR A 117 -42.12 0.39 -14.92
N GLU A 118 -42.63 1.12 -13.90
CA GLU A 118 -44.08 1.31 -13.60
C GLU A 118 -44.34 2.27 -12.39
N PRO A 119 -45.46 3.03 -12.32
CA PRO A 119 -45.66 4.17 -11.41
C PRO A 119 -46.77 3.94 -10.33
N PRO A 120 -47.20 4.94 -9.54
CA PRO A 120 -46.57 5.45 -8.32
C PRO A 120 -47.46 5.28 -7.05
N GLY A 121 -46.87 5.18 -5.85
CA GLY A 121 -47.65 5.10 -4.60
C GLY A 121 -46.90 5.22 -3.28
N ARG A 122 -46.73 6.47 -2.82
CA ARG A 122 -46.69 6.99 -1.42
C ARG A 122 -45.62 6.55 -0.40
N ASP A 123 -44.89 7.60 0.00
CA ASP A 123 -44.55 8.05 1.37
C ASP A 123 -43.58 7.25 2.24
N LEU A 124 -42.35 7.79 2.39
CA LEU A 124 -41.81 8.45 3.60
C LEU A 124 -40.28 8.29 3.69
N GLY A 125 -39.53 9.40 3.73
CA GLY A 125 -38.11 9.37 4.10
C GLY A 125 -37.39 10.69 3.85
N GLY A 126 -37.02 11.39 4.94
CA GLY A 126 -36.40 12.72 4.91
C GLY A 126 -34.99 12.77 4.32
N SER A 127 -34.70 13.92 3.70
CA SER A 127 -33.37 14.43 3.29
C SER A 127 -32.61 15.02 4.51
N PRO A 128 -31.29 15.35 4.45
CA PRO A 128 -30.75 16.47 3.64
C PRO A 128 -29.43 16.18 2.86
N THR A 129 -29.42 16.40 1.53
CA THR A 129 -28.79 17.51 0.74
C THR A 129 -27.27 17.40 0.49
N CYS A 130 -26.72 17.33 -0.73
CA CYS A 130 -26.72 18.28 -1.88
C CYS A 130 -26.17 19.68 -1.57
N TRP A 131 -25.37 20.40 -2.38
CA TRP A 131 -24.72 20.26 -3.70
C TRP A 131 -23.90 21.55 -3.94
N GLY A 132 -23.01 21.53 -4.95
CA GLY A 132 -22.64 22.69 -5.79
C GLY A 132 -21.45 23.53 -5.29
N GLY A 133 -20.56 24.09 -6.12
CA GLY A 133 -20.45 24.28 -7.57
C GLY A 133 -19.33 25.34 -7.77
N LEU A 134 -18.28 25.09 -8.56
CA LEU A 134 -18.09 25.46 -9.97
C LEU A 134 -17.86 26.95 -10.30
N MET A 135 -16.86 27.17 -11.18
CA MET A 135 -16.34 28.39 -11.87
C MET A 135 -15.09 29.04 -11.25
N GLY A 136 -13.99 29.30 -11.95
CA GLY A 136 -13.61 29.09 -13.35
C GLY A 136 -12.29 29.81 -13.70
N VAL A 137 -11.43 29.11 -14.46
CA VAL A 137 -10.51 29.57 -15.54
C VAL A 137 -9.60 30.80 -15.36
N LEU A 138 -8.28 30.57 -15.39
CA LEU A 138 -7.31 31.41 -16.13
C LEU A 138 -5.93 30.72 -16.27
N THR A 139 -5.59 30.34 -17.50
CA THR A 139 -4.33 30.63 -18.24
C THR A 139 -3.97 29.53 -19.23
N SER A 140 -3.69 29.97 -20.46
CA SER A 140 -3.31 29.20 -21.64
C SER A 140 -2.00 29.79 -22.18
N PHE A 141 -1.37 29.06 -23.10
CA PHE A 141 -0.34 29.46 -24.08
C PHE A 141 1.16 29.24 -23.78
N MET A 142 1.66 28.12 -24.36
CA MET A 142 2.80 27.99 -25.28
C MET A 142 4.07 28.84 -25.09
N ALA A 143 5.19 28.15 -24.91
CA ALA A 143 6.38 28.36 -25.74
C ALA A 143 7.16 27.04 -25.91
N LEU A 144 7.33 26.63 -27.17
CA LEU A 144 8.12 25.50 -27.67
C LEU A 144 9.60 25.92 -27.86
N PHE A 145 10.51 25.08 -27.33
CA PHE A 145 11.81 24.60 -27.89
C PHE A 145 12.91 25.62 -28.32
N PRO A 146 14.23 25.27 -28.43
CA PRO A 146 14.76 23.95 -28.81
C PRO A 146 16.04 23.40 -28.14
N ARG A 147 16.32 22.12 -28.49
CA ARG A 147 17.54 21.29 -28.30
C ARG A 147 18.78 21.87 -29.03
N GLU A 148 20.00 21.57 -28.53
CA GLU A 148 21.11 20.83 -29.20
C GLU A 148 22.33 20.65 -28.25
N ILE A 149 22.83 19.41 -28.04
CA ILE A 149 24.09 18.75 -28.50
C ILE A 149 25.37 19.10 -27.72
N GLY A 150 26.02 18.07 -27.17
CA GLY A 150 27.49 17.91 -27.23
C GLY A 150 28.27 17.86 -25.91
N GLY A 151 28.82 16.68 -25.59
CA GLY A 151 30.24 16.56 -25.24
C GLY A 151 30.67 16.45 -23.77
N SER A 152 31.51 15.43 -23.54
CA SER A 152 32.62 15.33 -22.56
C SER A 152 32.34 14.99 -21.08
N ALA A 153 32.83 13.80 -20.70
CA ALA A 153 33.30 13.39 -19.37
C ALA A 153 34.47 14.31 -18.90
N PRO A 154 34.98 14.30 -17.63
CA PRO A 154 35.31 13.09 -16.86
C PRO A 154 35.17 13.12 -15.31
N SER A 155 35.28 11.91 -14.74
CA SER A 155 35.94 11.54 -13.46
C SER A 155 35.61 12.29 -12.16
N HIS A 156 35.04 11.57 -11.17
CA HIS A 156 35.79 11.23 -9.95
C HIS A 156 35.05 10.19 -9.06
N ARG A 157 35.71 9.04 -8.92
CA ARG A 157 35.83 8.10 -7.80
C ARG A 157 34.68 7.94 -6.77
N ARG A 158 34.18 6.70 -6.72
CA ARG A 158 33.69 6.03 -5.50
C ARG A 158 34.79 5.97 -4.42
N PRO A 159 34.40 5.68 -3.17
CA PRO A 159 35.04 4.54 -2.51
C PRO A 159 34.02 3.52 -1.95
N HIS A 160 34.44 2.26 -2.01
CA HIS A 160 33.86 1.10 -1.33
C HIS A 160 34.25 1.09 0.16
N PRO A 161 33.54 0.31 1.01
CA PRO A 161 33.83 0.15 2.42
C PRO A 161 34.91 -0.92 2.65
N GLY A 162 35.76 -0.72 3.66
CA GLY A 162 36.80 -1.65 4.08
C GLY A 162 36.99 -1.60 5.60
N ALA A 163 37.03 -2.80 6.19
CA ALA A 163 37.09 -3.14 7.60
C ALA A 163 38.26 -2.53 8.41
N VAL A 164 38.13 -2.58 9.75
CA VAL A 164 38.98 -3.33 10.71
C VAL A 164 38.94 -2.67 12.10
N GLY A 165 38.73 -3.48 13.16
CA GLY A 165 39.46 -3.31 14.43
C GLY A 165 38.65 -3.10 15.71
N ASP A 166 38.44 -4.18 16.47
CA ASP A 166 38.47 -4.19 17.94
C ASP A 166 39.92 -3.91 18.42
N PRO A 167 40.15 -3.35 19.64
CA PRO A 167 40.32 -4.20 20.83
C PRO A 167 39.92 -3.61 22.21
N LEU A 168 39.67 -4.53 23.17
CA LEU A 168 39.88 -4.46 24.64
C LEU A 168 39.19 -3.30 25.41
N GLY A 169 38.31 -3.49 26.41
CA GLY A 169 38.32 -4.46 27.49
C GLY A 169 38.67 -3.75 28.80
N GLU A 170 37.67 -3.32 29.60
CA GLU A 170 37.88 -3.06 31.02
C GLU A 170 36.57 -3.12 31.85
N HIS A 171 36.65 -3.90 32.92
CA HIS A 171 35.65 -4.13 33.96
C HIS A 171 35.58 -2.97 34.96
N VAL A 172 34.39 -2.42 35.25
CA VAL A 172 34.06 -1.95 36.62
C VAL A 172 32.57 -2.19 36.93
N ARG A 173 32.32 -2.84 38.07
CA ARG A 173 31.03 -3.15 38.68
C ARG A 173 30.38 -1.93 39.39
N PRO A 174 29.08 -2.00 39.77
CA PRO A 174 28.27 -0.84 40.10
C PRO A 174 28.31 -0.48 41.59
N ALA A 175 28.21 0.82 41.91
CA ALA A 175 28.04 1.30 43.28
C ALA A 175 26.80 2.20 43.40
N ARG A 176 25.85 1.70 44.21
CA ARG A 176 24.78 2.41 44.89
C ARG A 176 25.17 3.82 45.35
N ARG A 177 24.24 4.77 45.22
CA ARG A 177 23.78 5.61 46.34
C ARG A 177 22.30 5.91 46.19
N GLN A 178 21.56 5.42 47.19
CA GLN A 178 20.21 5.81 47.55
C GLN A 178 20.21 7.25 48.08
N LEU A 179 19.05 7.93 48.03
CA LEU A 179 18.53 9.00 48.90
C LEU A 179 17.54 9.83 48.03
N TRP A 180 16.23 10.02 48.23
CA TRP A 180 15.25 9.81 49.31
C TRP A 180 13.87 9.46 48.71
N SER A 181 13.10 8.69 49.47
CA SER A 181 11.66 8.51 49.29
C SER A 181 10.92 9.16 50.48
N ARG A 182 9.72 9.70 50.18
CA ARG A 182 8.60 10.13 51.07
C ARG A 182 8.59 11.61 51.51
N PRO A 183 7.43 12.13 51.96
CA PRO A 183 6.14 12.21 51.28
C PRO A 183 5.57 13.66 51.33
N TRP A 184 4.76 14.08 50.36
CA TRP A 184 4.02 15.35 50.49
C TRP A 184 2.74 15.12 51.33
N PRO A 185 2.50 15.89 52.41
CA PRO A 185 1.23 15.91 53.08
C PRO A 185 0.21 16.81 52.36
N SER A 186 -1.02 16.32 52.41
CA SER A 186 -2.31 16.96 52.14
C SER A 186 -2.40 18.42 52.60
N TRP A 187 -2.91 19.28 51.71
CA TRP A 187 -3.82 20.46 51.82
C TRP A 187 -3.78 21.09 50.41
N MET A 188 -4.81 21.29 49.60
CA MET A 188 -6.23 21.53 49.79
C MET A 188 -7.03 20.86 48.66
N LEU A 189 -8.17 20.29 49.03
CA LEU A 189 -9.31 20.05 48.14
C LEU A 189 -10.21 21.30 48.15
N GLN A 190 -11.01 21.42 47.08
CA GLN A 190 -12.10 22.38 46.78
C GLN A 190 -11.63 23.68 46.11
N SER A 191 -11.95 23.91 44.83
CA SER A 191 -13.36 24.05 44.40
C SER A 191 -13.62 23.68 42.95
N LYS A 192 -14.85 23.22 42.75
CA LYS A 192 -15.54 22.81 41.52
C LYS A 192 -15.58 23.90 40.43
N ALA A 193 -15.47 23.42 39.19
CA ALA A 193 -16.26 23.73 37.99
C ALA A 193 -16.84 25.15 37.80
N ALA A 194 -16.56 25.75 36.64
CA ALA A 194 -17.48 25.72 35.50
C ALA A 194 -16.89 26.48 34.31
N VAL A 195 -16.85 25.80 33.16
CA VAL A 195 -16.60 26.37 31.85
C VAL A 195 -17.86 27.11 31.40
N GLY A 196 -17.72 28.40 31.09
CA GLY A 196 -18.75 29.22 30.46
C GLY A 196 -18.11 30.21 29.49
N ARG A 197 -18.26 29.94 28.19
CA ARG A 197 -17.84 30.79 27.07
C ARG A 197 -18.41 32.20 27.18
N CYS A 198 -17.59 33.21 26.89
CA CYS A 198 -18.07 34.50 26.42
C CYS A 198 -17.32 34.87 25.13
N GLY A 199 -18.06 34.84 24.02
CA GLY A 199 -17.67 35.46 22.77
C GLY A 199 -17.73 36.98 22.88
N MET A 200 -16.97 37.65 22.01
CA MET A 200 -17.07 39.08 21.78
C MET A 200 -18.41 39.44 21.14
N PRO A 201 -18.88 40.68 21.38
CA PRO A 201 -19.20 41.53 20.23
C PRO A 201 -18.62 42.94 20.34
N SER A 202 -18.07 43.35 19.19
CA SER A 202 -18.14 44.67 18.52
C SER A 202 -18.31 45.95 19.33
N SER A 203 -17.37 46.86 19.06
CA SER A 203 -17.42 48.32 19.12
C SER A 203 -18.81 48.97 19.15
N ALA A 204 -19.11 49.64 20.26
CA ALA A 204 -20.01 50.79 20.30
C ALA A 204 -19.44 51.81 21.30
N SER A 205 -19.19 53.03 20.83
CA SER A 205 -18.72 54.16 21.63
C SER A 205 -19.73 54.54 22.72
N PRO A 206 -19.33 54.77 23.98
CA PRO A 206 -20.19 55.40 24.97
C PRO A 206 -19.96 56.91 25.05
N ARG A 207 -21.06 57.63 24.86
CA ARG A 207 -21.28 59.04 25.20
C ARG A 207 -21.21 59.20 26.73
N TRP A 208 -20.29 60.03 27.21
CA TRP A 208 -20.19 60.39 28.62
C TRP A 208 -21.32 61.35 29.02
N VAL A 209 -22.07 60.99 30.06
CA VAL A 209 -22.95 61.88 30.84
C VAL A 209 -22.43 61.84 32.28
N PRO A 210 -22.07 62.97 32.91
CA PRO A 210 -21.65 62.97 34.30
C PRO A 210 -22.88 63.03 35.21
N HIS A 211 -23.12 61.98 35.99
CA HIS A 211 -23.90 62.07 37.22
C HIS A 211 -22.96 62.45 38.36
N GLY A 212 -23.07 63.68 38.85
CA GLY A 212 -22.55 64.07 40.16
C GLY A 212 -23.49 63.52 41.24
N GLY A 213 -23.05 62.47 41.93
CA GLY A 213 -23.68 61.99 43.16
C GLY A 213 -23.08 62.72 44.36
N GLU A 214 -23.88 63.55 45.00
CA GLU A 214 -23.59 64.11 46.32
C GLU A 214 -23.66 63.01 47.39
N TRP A 215 -22.72 63.08 48.33
CA TRP A 215 -22.61 62.18 49.46
C TRP A 215 -23.64 62.54 50.53
N GLY A 216 -24.67 61.71 50.68
CA GLY A 216 -25.63 61.79 51.79
C GLY A 216 -25.07 61.18 53.07
N PHE A 217 -24.75 62.04 54.03
CA PHE A 217 -24.39 61.72 55.40
C PHE A 217 -25.64 61.24 56.16
N TRP A 218 -25.58 60.06 56.78
CA TRP A 218 -26.66 59.49 57.59
C TRP A 218 -26.65 60.11 58.99
N GLY A 219 -27.74 60.80 59.34
CA GLY A 219 -28.04 61.22 60.72
C GLY A 219 -29.46 60.79 61.07
N GLY A 220 -29.57 59.76 61.92
CA GLY A 220 -30.85 59.23 62.39
C GLY A 220 -31.53 60.14 63.41
N GLY A 221 -32.85 60.18 63.35
CA GLY A 221 -33.72 60.81 64.35
C GLY A 221 -35.14 60.26 64.22
N LEU A 222 -35.50 59.35 65.12
CA LEU A 222 -36.88 58.87 65.31
C LEU A 222 -37.72 60.00 65.92
N GLY A 223 -38.80 60.40 65.25
CA GLY A 223 -39.79 61.38 65.72
C GLY A 223 -41.16 61.12 65.07
N TYR A 224 -42.21 61.26 65.85
CA TYR A 224 -43.62 60.85 65.65
C TYR A 224 -44.31 61.33 64.34
N PRO A 225 -45.44 60.70 63.94
CA PRO A 225 -46.24 61.18 62.82
C PRO A 225 -47.17 62.30 63.29
N ASP A 226 -46.86 63.54 62.92
CA ASP A 226 -47.85 64.62 62.95
C ASP A 226 -48.66 64.61 61.64
N ASN A 227 -49.98 64.51 61.79
CA ASN A 227 -50.94 64.70 60.72
C ASN A 227 -50.81 66.12 60.15
N VAL A 228 -50.13 66.29 59.02
CA VAL A 228 -50.13 67.55 58.27
C VAL A 228 -51.30 67.53 57.29
N VAL A 229 -52.36 68.26 57.63
CA VAL A 229 -53.43 68.65 56.70
C VAL A 229 -52.79 69.44 55.55
N PRO A 230 -53.05 69.15 54.26
CA PRO A 230 -52.51 69.95 53.18
C PRO A 230 -53.09 71.38 53.27
N PRO A 231 -52.26 72.42 53.17
CA PRO A 231 -52.75 73.80 53.24
C PRO A 231 -53.74 74.05 52.08
N PRO A 232 -54.83 74.83 52.28
CA PRO A 232 -55.75 75.21 51.21
C PRO A 232 -54.97 75.77 50.01
N LYS A 233 -55.42 75.51 48.77
CA LYS A 233 -54.73 75.91 47.53
C LYS A 233 -54.21 77.36 47.55
N ALA A 234 -54.94 78.27 48.20
CA ALA A 234 -54.55 79.66 48.41
C ALA A 234 -53.26 79.83 49.25
N GLU A 235 -53.05 79.02 50.29
CA GLU A 235 -51.84 79.05 51.12
C GLU A 235 -50.62 78.50 50.37
N ALA A 236 -50.80 77.48 49.52
CA ALA A 236 -49.76 76.98 48.63
C ALA A 236 -49.36 78.03 47.57
N GLU A 237 -50.34 78.72 46.98
CA GLU A 237 -50.11 79.83 46.04
C GLU A 237 -49.43 81.03 46.70
N VAL A 238 -49.79 81.37 47.94
CA VAL A 238 -49.12 82.42 48.73
C VAL A 238 -47.69 82.03 49.08
N GLN A 239 -47.44 80.76 49.41
CA GLN A 239 -46.09 80.28 49.70
C GLN A 239 -45.20 80.26 48.45
N GLN A 240 -45.76 79.85 47.31
CA GLN A 240 -45.09 79.94 46.01
C GLN A 240 -44.83 81.40 45.61
N GLY A 241 -45.77 82.30 45.90
CA GLY A 241 -45.62 83.75 45.73
C GLY A 241 -44.53 84.35 46.62
N ARG A 242 -44.40 83.91 47.87
CA ARG A 242 -43.32 84.32 48.79
C ARG A 242 -41.95 83.84 48.33
N LEU A 243 -41.83 82.60 47.85
CA LEU A 243 -40.58 82.07 47.28
C LEU A 243 -40.19 82.83 46.01
N ALA A 244 -41.17 83.15 45.16
CA ALA A 244 -40.95 83.95 43.95
C ALA A 244 -40.57 85.41 44.29
N LEU A 245 -41.16 85.99 45.33
CA LEU A 245 -40.79 87.31 45.87
C LEU A 245 -39.38 87.28 46.47
N GLY A 246 -39.03 86.26 47.25
CA GLY A 246 -37.68 86.08 47.79
C GLY A 246 -36.63 85.94 46.69
N GLY A 247 -36.88 85.15 45.64
CA GLY A 247 -36.01 85.09 44.46
C GLY A 247 -35.92 86.41 43.69
N ARG A 248 -37.00 87.21 43.67
CA ARG A 248 -37.00 88.57 43.11
C ARG A 248 -36.22 89.56 43.99
N GLU A 249 -36.33 89.47 45.30
CA GLU A 249 -35.55 90.27 46.25
C GLU A 249 -34.06 89.95 46.16
N ASP A 250 -33.69 88.67 46.05
CA ASP A 250 -32.29 88.26 45.88
C ASP A 250 -31.72 88.71 44.53
N THR A 251 -32.52 88.64 43.46
CA THR A 251 -32.09 89.20 42.16
C THR A 251 -32.02 90.73 42.17
N LEU A 252 -32.90 91.42 42.88
CA LEU A 252 -32.80 92.87 43.08
C LEU A 252 -31.59 93.24 43.93
N ARG A 253 -31.25 92.44 44.95
CA ARG A 253 -30.02 92.62 45.75
C ARG A 253 -28.77 92.43 44.91
N LEU A 254 -28.71 91.37 44.10
CA LEU A 254 -27.59 91.15 43.16
C LEU A 254 -27.47 92.29 42.13
N LYS A 255 -28.60 92.78 41.61
CA LYS A 255 -28.63 93.92 40.69
C LYS A 255 -28.21 95.22 41.37
N ALA A 256 -28.64 95.46 42.61
CA ALA A 256 -28.22 96.63 43.39
C ALA A 256 -26.72 96.60 43.68
N GLN A 257 -26.17 95.45 44.10
CA GLN A 257 -24.73 95.24 44.25
C GLN A 257 -23.98 95.41 42.92
N ALA A 258 -24.55 94.96 41.80
CA ALA A 258 -23.97 95.19 40.48
C ALA A 258 -23.96 96.68 40.09
N VAL A 259 -24.99 97.45 40.48
CA VAL A 259 -25.07 98.90 40.26
C VAL A 259 -24.04 99.65 41.11
N GLU A 260 -23.80 99.24 42.36
CA GLU A 260 -22.75 99.81 43.21
C GLU A 260 -21.33 99.61 42.66
N LEU A 261 -21.11 98.59 41.83
CA LEU A 261 -19.82 98.28 41.20
C LEU A 261 -19.58 99.01 39.86
N LEU A 262 -20.58 99.74 39.34
CA LEU A 262 -20.51 100.47 38.06
C LEU A 262 -19.56 101.68 38.04
N PRO A 263 -19.39 102.48 39.11
CA PRO A 263 -18.48 103.63 39.11
C PRO A 263 -17.03 103.26 38.74
N ASP A 264 -16.59 102.06 39.12
CA ASP A 264 -15.26 101.50 38.83
C ASP A 264 -15.34 100.25 37.90
N ALA A 265 -16.32 100.22 36.98
CA ALA A 265 -16.61 99.04 36.15
C ALA A 265 -15.39 98.51 35.36
N GLN A 266 -14.58 99.38 34.78
CA GLN A 266 -13.40 98.98 34.00
C GLN A 266 -12.33 98.31 34.89
N SER A 267 -12.12 98.82 36.10
CA SER A 267 -11.18 98.25 37.08
C SER A 267 -11.66 96.89 37.60
N ASN A 268 -12.96 96.76 37.89
CA ASN A 268 -13.57 95.51 38.35
C ASN A 268 -13.57 94.44 37.25
N MET A 269 -13.85 94.81 36.00
CA MET A 269 -13.74 93.91 34.84
C MET A 269 -12.31 93.40 34.64
N ALA A 270 -11.32 94.30 34.70
CA ALA A 270 -9.92 93.92 34.57
C ALA A 270 -9.47 92.95 35.68
N LYS A 271 -9.91 93.16 36.93
CA LYS A 271 -9.64 92.23 38.04
C LYS A 271 -10.26 90.85 37.81
N LEU A 272 -11.50 90.78 37.33
CA LEU A 272 -12.16 89.50 37.01
C LEU A 272 -11.49 88.78 35.83
N GLN A 273 -11.13 89.51 34.78
CA GLN A 273 -10.34 88.98 33.67
C GLN A 273 -9.01 88.40 34.18
N LEU A 274 -8.32 89.11 35.06
CA LEU A 274 -7.08 88.61 35.66
C LEU A 274 -7.30 87.34 36.50
N VAL A 275 -8.40 87.22 37.24
CA VAL A 275 -8.75 86.01 37.99
C VAL A 275 -9.05 84.83 37.04
N VAL A 276 -9.77 85.07 35.95
CA VAL A 276 -10.10 84.06 34.93
C VAL A 276 -8.84 83.63 34.17
N GLU A 277 -7.98 84.58 33.80
CA GLU A 277 -6.69 84.28 33.18
C GLU A 277 -5.80 83.50 34.14
N ALA A 278 -5.73 83.90 35.41
CA ALA A 278 -4.95 83.19 36.41
C ALA A 278 -5.50 81.77 36.66
N SER A 279 -6.82 81.57 36.68
CA SER A 279 -7.43 80.24 36.83
C SER A 279 -7.20 79.37 35.60
N SER A 280 -7.33 79.92 34.40
CA SER A 280 -7.00 79.23 33.13
C SER A 280 -5.53 78.81 33.09
N ARG A 281 -4.61 79.72 33.42
CA ARG A 281 -3.17 79.42 33.54
C ARG A 281 -2.90 78.31 34.56
N ARG A 282 -3.58 78.31 35.71
CA ARG A 282 -3.48 77.23 36.72
C ARG A 282 -3.95 75.89 36.17
N ILE A 283 -5.08 75.84 35.46
CA ILE A 283 -5.61 74.60 34.87
C ILE A 283 -4.64 74.05 33.82
N VAL A 284 -4.10 74.90 32.94
CA VAL A 284 -3.11 74.48 31.94
C VAL A 284 -1.84 73.96 32.60
N SER A 285 -1.35 74.62 33.65
CA SER A 285 -0.20 74.16 34.44
C SER A 285 -0.45 72.78 35.07
N LEU A 286 -1.61 72.59 35.70
CA LEU A 286 -1.98 71.30 36.31
C LEU A 286 -2.14 70.19 35.28
N ALA A 287 -2.74 70.47 34.12
CA ALA A 287 -2.82 69.53 33.01
C ALA A 287 -1.43 69.14 32.50
N GLY A 288 -0.51 70.11 32.39
CA GLY A 288 0.88 69.86 32.03
C GLY A 288 1.62 69.00 33.06
N GLN A 289 1.44 69.26 34.36
CA GLN A 289 2.01 68.44 35.43
C GLN A 289 1.44 67.01 35.41
N TRP A 290 0.12 66.87 35.26
CA TRP A 290 -0.54 65.57 35.12
C TRP A 290 0.02 64.77 33.94
N GLU A 291 0.13 65.38 32.77
CA GLU A 291 0.60 64.66 31.57
C GLU A 291 2.07 64.24 31.69
N ARG A 292 2.93 65.06 32.31
CA ARG A 292 4.33 64.71 32.61
C ARG A 292 4.47 63.47 33.48
N HIS A 293 3.53 63.22 34.40
CA HIS A 293 3.54 62.02 35.25
C HIS A 293 2.77 60.84 34.62
N ARG A 294 1.64 61.11 33.96
CA ARG A 294 0.79 60.10 33.34
C ARG A 294 1.49 59.42 32.15
N GLY A 295 2.14 60.18 31.29
CA GLY A 295 2.87 59.68 30.12
C GLY A 295 3.87 58.55 30.45
N PRO A 296 4.85 58.77 31.33
CA PRO A 296 5.83 57.75 31.70
C PRO A 296 5.19 56.56 32.42
N LEU A 297 4.19 56.76 33.29
CA LEU A 297 3.50 55.65 33.96
C LEU A 297 2.73 54.77 32.96
N LEU A 298 2.05 55.37 31.97
CA LEU A 298 1.39 54.62 30.90
C LEU A 298 2.40 53.87 30.03
N ALA A 299 3.55 54.48 29.73
CA ALA A 299 4.63 53.82 28.99
C ALA A 299 5.20 52.62 29.77
N GLN A 300 5.46 52.78 31.07
CA GLN A 300 5.90 51.71 31.96
C GLN A 300 4.86 50.58 32.05
N TYR A 301 3.58 50.92 32.23
CA TYR A 301 2.50 49.93 32.25
C TYR A 301 2.43 49.14 30.95
N ARG A 302 2.50 49.82 29.80
CA ARG A 302 2.51 49.16 28.48
C ARG A 302 3.73 48.25 28.33
N HIS A 303 4.91 48.71 28.75
CA HIS A 303 6.13 47.92 28.69
C HIS A 303 6.06 46.65 29.57
N LEU A 304 5.65 46.80 30.83
CA LEU A 304 5.49 45.67 31.75
C LEU A 304 4.42 44.69 31.27
N ARG A 305 3.32 45.19 30.69
CA ARG A 305 2.29 44.35 30.09
C ARG A 305 2.84 43.55 28.91
N ALA A 306 3.60 44.19 28.03
CA ALA A 306 4.24 43.50 26.90
C ALA A 306 5.22 42.41 27.35
N LEU A 307 6.03 42.69 28.38
CA LEU A 307 6.96 41.70 28.96
C LEU A 307 6.22 40.51 29.60
N ARG A 308 5.13 40.78 30.32
CA ARG A 308 4.30 39.71 30.89
C ARG A 308 3.70 38.85 29.78
N ASP A 309 3.12 39.48 28.75
CA ASP A 309 2.46 38.77 27.66
C ASP A 309 3.47 37.94 26.86
N SER A 310 4.69 38.44 26.62
CA SER A 310 5.77 37.68 25.99
C SER A 310 6.23 36.51 26.85
N ALA A 311 6.43 36.72 28.16
CA ALA A 311 6.81 35.66 29.08
C ALA A 311 5.74 34.57 29.20
N GLN A 312 4.46 34.94 29.20
CA GLN A 312 3.33 34.01 29.22
C GLN A 312 3.27 33.17 27.93
N LEU A 313 3.51 33.80 26.77
CA LEU A 313 3.59 33.11 25.49
C LEU A 313 4.75 32.11 25.46
N GLU A 314 5.94 32.51 25.90
CA GLU A 314 7.10 31.64 26.01
C GLU A 314 6.84 30.46 26.95
N SER A 315 6.23 30.70 28.11
CA SER A 315 5.86 29.63 29.05
C SER A 315 4.87 28.65 28.42
N SER A 316 3.86 29.15 27.70
CA SER A 316 2.88 28.30 27.00
C SER A 316 3.56 27.44 25.93
N ARG A 317 4.49 28.04 25.17
CA ARG A 317 5.29 27.33 24.16
C ARG A 317 6.19 26.26 24.79
N ARG A 318 6.91 26.56 25.86
CA ARG A 318 7.75 25.57 26.55
C ARG A 318 6.90 24.40 27.08
N LEU A 319 5.70 24.68 27.60
CA LEU A 319 4.77 23.64 28.05
C LEU A 319 4.26 22.76 26.89
N SER A 320 3.95 23.34 25.73
CA SER A 320 3.54 22.55 24.56
C SER A 320 4.68 21.69 24.03
N GLU A 321 5.91 22.20 24.03
CA GLU A 321 7.11 21.46 23.66
C GLU A 321 7.36 20.28 24.62
N ILE A 322 7.26 20.48 25.93
CA ILE A 322 7.37 19.41 26.94
C ILE A 322 6.31 18.33 26.71
N ARG A 323 5.05 18.72 26.48
CA ARG A 323 3.97 17.76 26.18
C ARG A 323 4.27 16.96 24.92
N ALA A 324 4.73 17.61 23.86
CA ALA A 324 5.10 16.94 22.61
C ALA A 324 6.29 15.98 22.78
N LEU A 325 7.24 16.29 23.66
CA LEU A 325 8.35 15.38 24.00
C LEU A 325 7.89 14.19 24.81
N HIS A 326 6.99 14.39 25.80
CA HIS A 326 6.41 13.29 26.56
C HIS A 326 5.60 12.33 25.69
N GLU A 327 4.82 12.87 24.74
CA GLU A 327 4.07 12.03 23.80
C GLU A 327 5.00 11.22 22.91
N ARG A 328 6.04 11.85 22.35
CA ARG A 328 7.07 11.17 21.55
C ARG A 328 7.82 10.09 22.35
N SER A 329 8.13 10.35 23.62
CA SER A 329 8.78 9.36 24.47
C SER A 329 7.87 8.18 24.78
N ARG A 330 6.57 8.43 24.98
CA ARG A 330 5.57 7.38 25.22
C ARG A 330 5.38 6.51 23.99
N SER A 331 5.18 7.12 22.82
CA SER A 331 4.99 6.37 21.57
C SER A 331 6.22 5.52 21.22
N ALA A 332 7.44 6.04 21.43
CA ALA A 332 8.68 5.30 21.26
C ALA A 332 8.81 4.12 22.25
N ALA A 333 8.41 4.31 23.51
CA ALA A 333 8.42 3.24 24.50
C ALA A 333 7.42 2.12 24.16
N ASP A 334 6.22 2.48 23.70
CA ASP A 334 5.22 1.50 23.27
C ASP A 334 5.65 0.77 22.00
N GLU A 335 6.32 1.44 21.07
CA GLU A 335 6.92 0.81 19.89
C GLU A 335 8.04 -0.16 20.26
N ALA A 336 8.91 0.21 21.19
CA ALA A 336 9.96 -0.67 21.69
C ALA A 336 9.37 -1.94 22.33
N ARG A 337 8.30 -1.81 23.12
CA ARG A 337 7.60 -2.96 23.72
C ARG A 337 7.01 -3.89 22.67
N ARG A 338 6.32 -3.35 21.65
CA ARG A 338 5.80 -4.16 20.54
C ARG A 338 6.91 -4.90 19.79
N LYS A 339 8.03 -4.22 19.54
CA LYS A 339 9.19 -4.83 18.86
C LYS A 339 9.83 -5.93 19.72
N GLU A 340 9.93 -5.73 21.03
CA GLU A 340 10.44 -6.73 21.97
C GLU A 340 9.55 -7.99 22.01
N GLU A 341 8.23 -7.81 21.99
CA GLU A 341 7.27 -8.92 21.92
C GLU A 341 7.40 -9.69 20.61
N LEU A 342 7.45 -8.98 19.48
CA LEU A 342 7.68 -9.59 18.15
C LEU A 342 9.03 -10.31 18.06
N TYR A 343 10.08 -9.74 18.65
CA TYR A 343 11.38 -10.38 18.70
C TYR A 343 11.30 -11.71 19.46
N LYS A 344 10.62 -11.74 20.61
CA LYS A 344 10.43 -12.98 21.39
C LYS A 344 9.65 -14.04 20.61
N THR A 345 8.59 -13.66 19.90
CA THR A 345 7.83 -14.61 19.08
C THR A 345 8.68 -15.17 17.94
N LEU A 346 9.41 -14.31 17.23
CA LEU A 346 10.28 -14.73 16.13
C LEU A 346 11.43 -15.64 16.58
N VAL A 347 12.01 -15.36 17.75
CA VAL A 347 13.04 -16.24 18.33
C VAL A 347 12.45 -17.60 18.68
N ALA A 348 11.26 -17.65 19.29
CA ALA A 348 10.59 -18.91 19.61
C ALA A 348 10.26 -19.73 18.35
N GLU A 349 9.80 -19.07 17.28
CA GLU A 349 9.55 -19.72 15.98
C GLU A 349 10.84 -20.27 15.36
N LEU A 350 11.94 -19.51 15.45
CA LEU A 350 13.25 -19.94 14.96
C LEU A 350 13.80 -21.13 15.76
N GLU A 351 13.57 -21.18 17.06
CA GLU A 351 13.95 -22.31 17.90
C GLU A 351 13.07 -23.55 17.64
N ALA A 352 11.81 -23.35 17.28
CA ALA A 352 10.88 -24.44 16.93
C ALA A 352 11.15 -25.05 15.54
N LEU A 353 11.86 -24.34 14.66
CA LEU A 353 12.19 -24.83 13.32
C LEU A 353 13.14 -26.04 13.38
N PRO A 354 12.87 -27.10 12.59
CA PRO A 354 13.78 -28.25 12.49
C PRO A 354 15.15 -27.82 11.97
N ARG A 355 16.22 -28.19 12.70
CA ARG A 355 17.63 -27.91 12.35
C ARG A 355 18.36 -29.12 11.77
N ASP A 356 17.62 -30.20 11.53
CA ASP A 356 18.12 -31.53 11.18
C ASP A 356 18.59 -31.63 9.72
N VAL A 357 18.08 -30.80 8.81
CA VAL A 357 18.55 -30.80 7.42
C VAL A 357 19.26 -29.50 7.05
N SER A 358 20.59 -29.55 7.12
CA SER A 358 21.41 -28.44 6.66
C SER A 358 21.32 -28.32 5.13
N ARG A 359 21.32 -27.07 4.63
CA ARG A 359 21.39 -26.74 3.19
C ARG A 359 22.52 -27.50 2.47
N ALA A 360 23.61 -27.78 3.17
CA ALA A 360 24.74 -28.53 2.63
C ALA A 360 24.33 -29.93 2.17
N VAL A 361 23.44 -30.62 2.89
CA VAL A 361 22.97 -31.98 2.52
C VAL A 361 22.18 -31.95 1.22
N TYR A 362 21.24 -31.01 1.07
CA TYR A 362 20.52 -30.83 -0.20
C TYR A 362 21.47 -30.48 -1.34
N THR A 363 22.44 -29.60 -1.09
CA THR A 363 23.43 -29.20 -2.09
C THR A 363 24.29 -30.39 -2.53
N GLN A 364 24.76 -31.22 -1.59
CA GLN A 364 25.51 -32.43 -1.88
C GLN A 364 24.68 -33.43 -2.70
N ARG A 365 23.43 -33.70 -2.29
CA ARG A 365 22.54 -34.59 -3.02
C ARG A 365 22.27 -34.11 -4.45
N ILE A 366 22.09 -32.81 -4.65
CA ILE A 366 21.94 -32.22 -5.99
C ILE A 366 23.21 -32.45 -6.81
N LEU A 367 24.39 -32.22 -6.23
CA LEU A 367 25.67 -32.43 -6.92
C LEU A 367 25.90 -33.90 -7.28
N GLU A 368 25.50 -34.84 -6.42
CA GLU A 368 25.52 -36.27 -6.71
C GLU A 368 24.61 -36.64 -7.88
N ILE A 369 23.37 -36.14 -7.88
CA ILE A 369 22.42 -36.33 -9.00
C ILE A 369 23.02 -35.78 -10.30
N VAL A 370 23.58 -34.57 -10.27
CA VAL A 370 24.25 -33.97 -11.44
C VAL A 370 25.43 -34.82 -11.91
N GLY A 371 26.21 -35.39 -10.99
CA GLY A 371 27.29 -36.32 -11.30
C GLY A 371 26.79 -37.59 -11.99
N ASN A 372 25.68 -38.16 -11.50
CA ASN A 372 25.07 -39.34 -12.10
C ASN A 372 24.52 -39.07 -13.50
N ILE A 373 23.88 -37.92 -13.73
CA ILE A 373 23.38 -37.51 -15.05
C ILE A 373 24.54 -37.40 -16.07
N ARG A 374 25.70 -36.89 -15.63
CA ARG A 374 26.89 -36.82 -16.51
C ARG A 374 27.39 -38.22 -16.90
N LYS A 375 27.49 -39.14 -15.94
CA LYS A 375 27.87 -40.54 -16.22
C LYS A 375 26.90 -41.22 -17.18
N GLN A 376 25.59 -41.05 -16.96
CA GLN A 376 24.56 -41.58 -17.86
C GLN A 376 24.72 -41.06 -19.29
N LYS A 377 25.03 -39.77 -19.47
CA LYS A 377 25.26 -39.19 -20.81
C LYS A 377 26.46 -39.80 -21.52
N GLU A 378 27.54 -40.10 -20.79
CA GLU A 378 28.71 -40.79 -21.33
C GLU A 378 28.38 -42.23 -21.73
N GLU A 379 27.61 -42.94 -20.91
CA GLU A 379 27.15 -44.30 -21.21
C GLU A 379 26.22 -44.34 -22.44
N ILE A 380 25.26 -43.41 -22.54
CA ILE A 380 24.40 -43.27 -23.72
C ILE A 380 25.26 -43.03 -24.97
N SER A 381 26.29 -42.20 -24.87
CA SER A 381 27.20 -41.94 -25.99
C SER A 381 27.92 -43.21 -26.47
N LYS A 382 28.33 -44.09 -25.55
CA LYS A 382 28.92 -45.41 -25.88
C LYS A 382 27.89 -46.31 -26.58
N ILE A 383 26.69 -46.43 -26.02
CA ILE A 383 25.60 -47.23 -26.60
C ILE A 383 25.27 -46.76 -28.03
N LEU A 384 25.30 -45.45 -28.28
CA LEU A 384 25.07 -44.90 -29.63
C LEU A 384 26.17 -45.29 -30.62
N VAL A 385 27.43 -45.35 -30.19
CA VAL A 385 28.54 -45.81 -31.03
C VAL A 385 28.38 -47.30 -31.34
N ASP A 386 28.08 -48.11 -30.33
CA ASP A 386 27.88 -49.54 -30.49
C ASP A 386 26.69 -49.86 -31.41
N THR A 387 25.59 -49.11 -31.27
CA THR A 387 24.40 -49.25 -32.14
C THR A 387 24.75 -48.96 -33.59
N ARG A 388 25.56 -47.92 -33.87
CA ARG A 388 26.03 -47.62 -35.24
C ARG A 388 26.97 -48.69 -35.78
N ALA A 389 27.82 -49.28 -34.92
CA ALA A 389 28.69 -50.37 -35.31
C ALA A 389 27.87 -51.61 -35.71
N LEU A 390 26.90 -52.00 -34.88
CA LEU A 390 25.97 -53.10 -35.18
C LEU A 390 25.20 -52.86 -36.48
N GLN A 391 24.69 -51.63 -36.72
CA GLN A 391 24.02 -51.32 -37.97
C GLN A 391 24.93 -51.51 -39.20
N LYS A 392 26.22 -51.17 -39.08
CA LYS A 392 27.20 -51.38 -40.15
C LYS A 392 27.48 -52.87 -40.39
N GLU A 393 27.53 -53.67 -39.32
CA GLU A 393 27.69 -55.13 -39.41
C GLU A 393 26.47 -55.79 -40.08
N ILE A 394 25.25 -55.40 -39.68
CA ILE A 394 23.99 -55.85 -40.30
C ILE A 394 24.03 -55.56 -41.80
N ASN A 395 24.30 -54.31 -42.19
CA ASN A 395 24.36 -53.92 -43.61
C ASN A 395 25.46 -54.69 -44.37
N SER A 396 26.60 -54.97 -43.73
CA SER A 396 27.67 -55.76 -44.33
C SER A 396 27.26 -57.21 -44.56
N LEU A 397 26.55 -57.82 -43.61
CA LEU A 397 26.07 -59.20 -43.71
C LEU A 397 24.96 -59.33 -44.75
N VAL A 398 23.99 -58.40 -44.77
CA VAL A 398 22.94 -58.33 -45.81
C VAL A 398 23.56 -58.25 -47.20
N GLY A 399 24.50 -57.33 -47.41
CA GLY A 399 25.18 -57.21 -48.70
C GLY A 399 26.11 -58.39 -49.04
N LYS A 400 26.61 -59.15 -48.06
CA LYS A 400 27.31 -60.43 -48.32
C LYS A 400 26.32 -61.49 -48.77
N LEU A 401 25.19 -61.63 -48.08
CA LEU A 401 24.13 -62.59 -48.39
C LEU A 401 23.64 -62.40 -49.84
N GLU A 402 23.28 -61.17 -50.23
CA GLU A 402 22.81 -60.85 -51.58
C GLU A 402 23.83 -61.24 -52.66
N ARG A 403 25.10 -60.83 -52.50
CA ARG A 403 26.16 -61.17 -53.48
C ARG A 403 26.40 -62.67 -53.58
N THR A 404 26.42 -63.38 -52.45
CA THR A 404 26.60 -64.84 -52.46
C THR A 404 25.42 -65.56 -53.08
N PHE A 405 24.20 -65.08 -52.84
CA PHE A 405 22.98 -65.61 -53.44
C PHE A 405 22.98 -65.41 -54.96
N SER A 406 23.24 -64.20 -55.46
CA SER A 406 23.29 -63.94 -56.91
C SER A 406 24.28 -64.84 -57.65
N VAL A 407 25.48 -65.05 -57.10
CA VAL A 407 26.47 -65.93 -57.73
C VAL A 407 26.00 -67.39 -57.74
N THR A 408 25.42 -67.85 -56.63
CA THR A 408 24.94 -69.24 -56.50
C THR A 408 23.73 -69.50 -57.41
N ASP A 409 22.81 -68.53 -57.48
CA ASP A 409 21.63 -68.55 -58.33
C ASP A 409 22.01 -68.62 -59.82
N GLU A 410 22.93 -67.75 -60.27
CA GLU A 410 23.41 -67.75 -61.66
C GLU A 410 24.08 -69.06 -62.07
N LEU A 411 24.93 -69.64 -61.21
CA LEU A 411 25.65 -70.88 -61.50
C LEU A 411 24.68 -72.06 -61.58
N LEU A 412 23.80 -72.21 -60.59
CA LEU A 412 22.81 -73.28 -60.58
C LEU A 412 21.79 -73.15 -61.71
N PHE A 413 21.40 -71.92 -62.09
CA PHE A 413 20.49 -71.70 -63.22
C PHE A 413 21.11 -72.13 -64.55
N LYS A 414 22.42 -71.89 -64.75
CA LYS A 414 23.15 -72.32 -65.96
C LYS A 414 23.20 -73.85 -66.06
N ASP A 415 23.49 -74.54 -64.96
CA ASP A 415 23.63 -76.00 -64.93
C ASP A 415 22.28 -76.75 -64.92
N ALA A 416 21.24 -76.16 -64.34
CA ALA A 416 19.86 -76.69 -64.34
C ALA A 416 19.23 -76.84 -65.73
N LYS A 417 19.78 -76.17 -66.75
CA LYS A 417 19.37 -76.33 -68.16
C LYS A 417 19.78 -77.69 -68.73
N ARG A 418 20.83 -78.31 -68.19
CA ARG A 418 21.44 -79.53 -68.72
C ARG A 418 21.15 -80.76 -67.86
N ASP A 419 20.98 -80.59 -66.55
CA ASP A 419 20.80 -81.68 -65.59
C ASP A 419 19.50 -81.53 -64.78
N GLU A 420 18.69 -82.59 -64.74
CA GLU A 420 17.44 -82.67 -63.99
C GLU A 420 17.65 -82.60 -62.47
N VAL A 421 18.76 -83.16 -61.97
CA VAL A 421 19.09 -83.16 -60.54
C VAL A 421 19.39 -81.73 -60.08
N VAL A 422 20.18 -81.00 -60.87
CA VAL A 422 20.51 -79.58 -60.61
C VAL A 422 19.27 -78.70 -60.72
N ARG A 423 18.31 -79.04 -61.59
CA ARG A 423 17.03 -78.33 -61.66
C ARG A 423 16.18 -78.47 -60.39
N LYS A 424 16.17 -79.65 -59.77
CA LYS A 424 15.55 -79.85 -58.45
C LYS A 424 16.29 -79.04 -57.38
N ALA A 425 17.61 -79.05 -57.39
CA ALA A 425 18.43 -78.25 -56.46
C ALA A 425 18.18 -76.74 -56.59
N TYR A 426 18.05 -76.21 -57.82
CA TYR A 426 17.70 -74.80 -58.07
C TYR A 426 16.33 -74.43 -57.48
N LYS A 427 15.31 -75.29 -57.64
CA LYS A 427 13.98 -75.07 -57.02
C LYS A 427 14.07 -75.05 -55.49
N TYR A 428 14.88 -75.91 -54.88
CA TYR A 428 15.11 -75.90 -53.44
C TYR A 428 15.87 -74.63 -52.99
N LEU A 429 16.84 -74.14 -53.75
CA LEU A 429 17.55 -72.89 -53.44
C LEU A 429 16.59 -71.69 -53.47
N ALA A 430 15.75 -71.57 -54.51
CA ALA A 430 14.77 -70.51 -54.62
C ALA A 430 13.76 -70.54 -53.46
N ALA A 431 13.27 -71.74 -53.11
CA ALA A 431 12.39 -71.93 -51.97
C ALA A 431 13.07 -71.57 -50.64
N LEU A 432 14.35 -71.93 -50.45
CA LEU A 432 15.12 -71.58 -49.27
C LEU A 432 15.26 -70.07 -49.12
N HIS A 433 15.61 -69.37 -50.21
CA HIS A 433 15.78 -67.92 -50.18
C HIS A 433 14.46 -67.20 -49.87
N GLU A 434 13.35 -67.64 -50.45
CA GLU A 434 12.01 -67.09 -50.16
C GLU A 434 11.62 -67.33 -48.69
N ASN A 435 11.83 -68.55 -48.17
CA ASN A 435 11.55 -68.86 -46.76
C ASN A 435 12.41 -68.03 -45.80
N CYS A 436 13.71 -67.84 -46.09
CA CYS A 436 14.59 -66.99 -45.29
C CYS A 436 14.18 -65.52 -45.36
N ALA A 437 13.76 -65.02 -46.52
CA ALA A 437 13.26 -63.66 -46.68
C ALA A 437 11.96 -63.44 -45.88
N GLN A 438 11.05 -64.42 -45.89
CA GLN A 438 9.85 -64.39 -45.05
C GLN A 438 10.20 -64.40 -43.56
N LEU A 439 11.15 -65.23 -43.13
CA LEU A 439 11.62 -65.27 -41.74
C LEU A 439 12.18 -63.92 -41.28
N ILE A 440 13.02 -63.27 -42.10
CA ILE A 440 13.57 -61.94 -41.79
C ILE A 440 12.44 -60.92 -41.60
N ARG A 441 11.46 -60.87 -42.52
CA ARG A 441 10.30 -59.97 -42.39
C ARG A 441 9.52 -60.21 -41.10
N THR A 442 9.23 -61.48 -40.76
CA THR A 442 8.51 -61.79 -39.51
C THR A 442 9.27 -61.35 -38.26
N ILE A 443 10.61 -61.43 -38.26
CA ILE A 443 11.44 -60.94 -37.15
C ILE A 443 11.41 -59.42 -37.07
N GLU A 444 11.49 -58.72 -38.20
CA GLU A 444 11.40 -57.25 -38.27
C GLU A 444 10.04 -56.74 -37.80
N ASP A 445 8.95 -57.37 -38.26
CA ASP A 445 7.57 -57.07 -37.86
C ASP A 445 7.32 -57.38 -36.38
N THR A 446 7.91 -58.46 -35.87
CA THR A 446 7.86 -58.73 -34.41
C THR A 446 8.56 -57.62 -33.63
N GLY A 447 9.69 -57.12 -34.16
CA GLY A 447 10.44 -56.02 -33.56
C GLY A 447 9.74 -54.65 -33.64
N THR A 448 8.91 -54.38 -34.66
CA THR A 448 8.05 -53.18 -34.72
C THR A 448 6.95 -53.27 -33.68
N ILE A 449 6.22 -54.38 -33.64
CA ILE A 449 5.14 -54.61 -32.68
C ILE A 449 5.65 -54.53 -31.24
N GLN A 450 6.82 -55.10 -30.93
CA GLN A 450 7.41 -55.02 -29.59
C GLN A 450 7.75 -53.58 -29.16
N ARG A 451 8.19 -52.72 -30.09
CA ARG A 451 8.44 -51.29 -29.79
C ARG A 451 7.14 -50.55 -29.55
N GLU A 452 6.12 -50.78 -30.38
CA GLU A 452 4.79 -50.20 -30.20
C GLU A 452 4.15 -50.61 -28.87
N ILE A 453 4.27 -51.88 -28.47
CA ILE A 453 3.81 -52.36 -27.16
C ILE A 453 4.50 -51.56 -26.05
N ARG A 454 5.82 -51.40 -26.10
CA ARG A 454 6.57 -50.66 -25.07
C ARG A 454 6.18 -49.18 -25.03
N ASP A 455 6.00 -48.53 -26.17
CA ASP A 455 5.58 -47.13 -26.25
C ASP A 455 4.16 -46.94 -25.67
N LEU A 456 3.26 -47.90 -25.92
CA LEU A 456 1.93 -47.91 -25.32
C LEU A 456 1.97 -48.17 -23.81
N GLU A 457 2.82 -49.08 -23.34
CA GLU A 457 3.05 -49.32 -21.90
C GLU A 457 3.58 -48.06 -21.20
N GLU A 458 4.52 -47.34 -21.82
CA GLU A 458 5.06 -46.08 -21.29
C GLU A 458 3.98 -44.99 -21.22
N GLN A 459 3.17 -44.84 -22.27
CA GLN A 459 2.03 -43.93 -22.27
C GLN A 459 1.06 -44.26 -21.13
N VAL A 460 0.68 -45.53 -20.96
CA VAL A 460 -0.19 -45.98 -19.87
C VAL A 460 0.42 -45.67 -18.49
N GLY A 461 1.73 -45.88 -18.31
CA GLY A 461 2.44 -45.54 -17.07
C GLY A 461 2.40 -44.04 -16.75
N VAL A 462 2.56 -43.19 -17.76
CA VAL A 462 2.47 -41.72 -17.62
C VAL A 462 1.04 -41.28 -17.28
N TRP A 463 0.02 -41.85 -17.93
CA TRP A 463 -1.39 -41.58 -17.61
C TRP A 463 -1.77 -42.08 -16.22
N GLY A 464 -1.29 -43.26 -15.80
CA GLY A 464 -1.48 -43.78 -14.45
C GLY A 464 -0.86 -42.90 -13.35
N GLY A 465 0.27 -42.26 -13.64
CA GLY A 465 0.90 -41.29 -12.73
C GLY A 465 0.18 -39.94 -12.66
N LEU A 466 -0.38 -39.46 -13.78
CA LEU A 466 -1.13 -38.21 -13.85
C LEU A 466 -2.52 -38.28 -13.20
N TYR A 467 -3.18 -39.44 -13.23
CA TYR A 467 -4.46 -39.68 -12.55
C TYR A 467 -4.31 -40.23 -11.12
N GLY A 468 -3.07 -40.52 -10.68
CA GLY A 468 -2.73 -41.08 -9.37
C GLY A 468 -2.22 -40.06 -8.35
N GLY A 469 -2.73 -38.83 -8.36
CA GLY A 469 -2.39 -37.79 -7.38
C GLY A 469 -3.43 -37.66 -6.27
N GLY A 470 -3.40 -38.53 -5.26
CA GLY A 470 -4.16 -38.31 -4.02
C GLY A 470 -4.80 -39.55 -3.41
N GLY A 471 -3.99 -40.52 -3.00
CA GLY A 471 -4.52 -41.67 -2.26
C GLY A 471 -3.39 -42.56 -1.75
N ASN A 472 -3.17 -42.49 -0.44
CA ASN A 472 -2.29 -43.36 0.31
C ASN A 472 -2.76 -44.83 0.21
N LEU A 473 -2.47 -45.51 -0.90
CA LEU A 473 -2.63 -46.97 -1.08
C LEU A 473 -1.30 -47.73 -0.97
N GLY A 474 -0.22 -47.04 -0.56
CA GLY A 474 1.11 -47.64 -0.38
C GLY A 474 1.25 -48.62 0.79
N CYS A 475 0.21 -48.83 1.59
CA CYS A 475 0.29 -49.68 2.79
C CYS A 475 -0.42 -51.04 2.69
N LEU A 476 -0.99 -51.42 1.54
CA LEU A 476 -1.73 -52.70 1.40
C LEU A 476 -1.14 -53.71 0.40
N TRP A 477 -0.02 -53.39 -0.24
CA TRP A 477 0.75 -54.33 -1.08
C TRP A 477 2.17 -54.59 -0.59
N GLY A 478 2.45 -54.32 0.69
CA GLY A 478 3.65 -54.77 1.37
C GLY A 478 3.53 -56.24 1.78
N GLY A 479 3.64 -57.17 0.81
CA GLY A 479 3.41 -58.58 1.11
C GLY A 479 3.78 -59.60 0.04
N LEU A 480 4.50 -59.24 -1.02
CA LEU A 480 5.15 -60.25 -1.87
C LEU A 480 6.65 -59.96 -2.00
N PRO A 481 7.52 -60.94 -1.71
CA PRO A 481 8.95 -60.76 -1.82
C PRO A 481 9.31 -60.48 -3.27
N SER A 482 9.94 -59.33 -3.50
CA SER A 482 10.60 -59.01 -4.75
C SER A 482 11.68 -60.06 -5.01
N ILE A 483 11.35 -61.09 -5.79
CA ILE A 483 12.35 -61.87 -6.50
C ILE A 483 12.94 -60.91 -7.51
N GLY A 484 14.13 -60.39 -7.19
CA GLY A 484 14.93 -59.63 -8.12
C GLY A 484 15.23 -60.49 -9.33
N VAL A 485 14.55 -60.19 -10.45
CA VAL A 485 14.98 -60.69 -11.76
C VAL A 485 15.82 -59.57 -12.37
N SER A 486 17.13 -59.71 -12.20
CA SER A 486 18.10 -58.98 -13.02
C SER A 486 17.81 -59.24 -14.50
N PRO A 487 17.91 -58.23 -15.39
CA PRO A 487 17.78 -58.43 -16.82
C PRO A 487 19.09 -59.02 -17.34
N MET A 488 19.33 -60.30 -17.08
CA MET A 488 20.35 -61.08 -17.77
C MET A 488 19.75 -62.42 -18.18
N SER A 489 19.85 -62.71 -19.48
CA SER A 489 19.64 -64.02 -20.10
C SER A 489 18.20 -64.49 -20.24
N ILE A 490 17.44 -63.95 -21.21
CA ILE A 490 16.43 -64.75 -21.91
C ILE A 490 17.13 -65.30 -23.16
N GLY A 491 17.80 -66.44 -22.95
CA GLY A 491 18.22 -67.31 -24.02
C GLY A 491 16.99 -67.92 -24.70
N VAL A 492 17.01 -67.88 -26.01
CA VAL A 492 16.08 -68.54 -26.93
C VAL A 492 15.92 -70.01 -26.53
N LEU A 493 14.73 -70.41 -26.05
CA LEU A 493 14.29 -71.80 -26.05
C LEU A 493 13.24 -71.93 -27.17
N ILE A 494 13.69 -72.36 -28.35
CA ILE A 494 12.79 -72.82 -29.41
C ILE A 494 12.27 -74.19 -28.96
N ASP A 495 11.00 -74.23 -28.60
CA ASP A 495 10.26 -75.45 -28.31
C ASP A 495 10.07 -76.21 -29.65
N LEU A 496 10.82 -77.30 -29.81
CA LEU A 496 10.91 -78.13 -31.02
C LEU A 496 9.79 -79.19 -31.09
N SER A 497 8.63 -78.93 -30.49
CA SER A 497 7.57 -79.93 -30.26
C SER A 497 6.48 -80.00 -31.35
N CYS A 498 6.63 -79.28 -32.47
CA CYS A 498 5.66 -79.34 -33.59
C CYS A 498 6.33 -79.63 -34.93
N VAL A 499 6.81 -80.86 -35.14
CA VAL A 499 7.08 -81.41 -36.48
C VAL A 499 6.39 -82.78 -36.59
N PRO A 500 5.44 -82.98 -37.53
CA PRO A 500 4.79 -84.27 -37.73
C PRO A 500 5.76 -85.31 -38.30
N PRO A 501 5.73 -86.57 -37.84
CA PRO A 501 6.64 -87.60 -38.30
C PRO A 501 6.08 -88.28 -39.55
N SER A 502 6.40 -87.77 -40.73
CA SER A 502 6.29 -88.59 -41.93
C SER A 502 7.29 -88.16 -43.00
N LEU A 503 8.09 -89.13 -43.44
CA LEU A 503 8.96 -89.19 -44.62
C LEU A 503 10.46 -89.00 -44.39
N CYS A 504 11.09 -90.06 -43.86
CA CYS A 504 12.38 -90.58 -44.36
C CYS A 504 12.49 -92.09 -44.04
N PRO A 505 12.70 -92.97 -45.03
CA PRO A 505 13.20 -94.33 -44.83
C PRO A 505 14.68 -94.45 -45.25
N PRO A 506 15.26 -95.64 -45.03
CA PRO A 506 16.14 -95.98 -43.92
C PRO A 506 17.55 -95.35 -43.95
#